data_AF-A0AA45R398-F1
#
_entry.id   AF-A0AA45R398-F1
#
_cell.length_a   1.000
_cell.length_b   1.000
_cell.length_c   1.000
_cell.angle_alpha   90.00
_cell.angle_beta   90.00
_cell.angle_gamma   90.00
#
_symmetry.space_group_name_H-M   'P 1'
#
loop_
_entity.id
_entity.type
_entity.pdbx_description
1 polymer ?
#
loop_
_entity_poly.entity_id
_entity_poly.type
_entity_poly.pdbx_seq_one_letter_code
_entity_poly.pdbx_strand_id
1 'polypeptide(L)'
;MTDQLADRHWRAEFPAEPARLSALRQRVDRWLAGLGVEQDDRYDLLMAVNEAVSNSIEHAYPPGSPGSVRVEATVEPDGRVRVVVADDGRWRVPPPGLSSRGRGLLLMRESVDEVLLDRSPGGTTVVLVLSGRHSPGTTRLAVGAHQEVVVRERAGWVEVVVRGDVPVRAGPAVRRAILTAARGGAVPVVVDLRELGDRADGLVRSLRAVASAAAEAGTRVVVRAPEGGSAHRALVASGVDQVVDLVGHASPGHRPAPRPPTGER
;
A
#
# COMPACT_ATOMS: atom_id res chain seq x y z
N MET A 1 27.58 27.31 0.28
CA MET A 1 26.17 27.09 -0.14
C MET A 1 26.02 25.99 -1.20
N THR A 2 27.09 25.27 -1.57
CA THR A 2 27.08 24.17 -2.56
C THR A 2 27.01 22.78 -1.93
N ASP A 3 27.51 22.62 -0.70
CA ASP A 3 27.60 21.32 -0.01
C ASP A 3 26.22 20.79 0.45
N GLN A 4 25.35 21.70 0.89
CA GLN A 4 24.00 21.38 1.37
C GLN A 4 23.02 20.96 0.26
N LEU A 5 23.34 21.27 -1.01
CA LEU A 5 22.61 20.77 -2.17
C LEU A 5 23.05 19.34 -2.51
N ALA A 6 24.34 19.01 -2.36
CA ALA A 6 24.85 17.67 -2.68
C ALA A 6 24.19 16.57 -1.82
N ASP A 7 23.93 16.86 -0.54
CA ASP A 7 23.23 15.91 0.36
C ASP A 7 21.77 15.66 -0.02
N ARG A 8 21.16 16.59 -0.75
CA ARG A 8 19.77 16.54 -1.23
C ARG A 8 19.60 15.92 -2.61
N HIS A 9 20.69 15.43 -3.21
CA HIS A 9 20.66 14.66 -4.44
C HIS A 9 21.24 13.26 -4.23
N TRP A 10 20.58 12.25 -4.78
CA TRP A 10 21.02 10.87 -4.73
C TRP A 10 20.91 10.23 -6.10
N ARG A 11 21.87 9.38 -6.47
CA ARG A 11 21.86 8.66 -7.74
C ARG A 11 22.39 7.24 -7.59
N ALA A 12 21.83 6.33 -8.38
CA ALA A 12 22.38 5.00 -8.58
C ALA A 12 22.10 4.49 -9.99
N GLU A 13 23.02 3.69 -10.49
CA GLU A 13 22.85 2.88 -11.69
C GLU A 13 23.21 1.44 -11.34
N PHE A 14 22.45 0.48 -11.85
CA PHE A 14 22.66 -0.94 -11.59
C PHE A 14 22.11 -1.79 -12.75
N PRO A 15 22.60 -3.03 -12.90
CA PRO A 15 22.05 -3.98 -13.88
C PRO A 15 20.55 -4.21 -13.65
N ALA A 16 19.78 -4.34 -14.73
CA ALA A 16 18.34 -4.60 -14.71
C ALA A 16 18.03 -6.05 -14.25
N GLU A 17 18.32 -6.33 -12.98
CA GLU A 17 18.21 -7.64 -12.35
C GLU A 17 17.34 -7.56 -11.08
N PRO A 18 16.37 -8.48 -10.87
CA PRO A 18 15.52 -8.47 -9.67
C PRO A 18 16.29 -8.47 -8.34
N ALA A 19 17.48 -9.09 -8.32
CA ALA A 19 18.35 -9.15 -7.14
C ALA A 19 18.81 -7.77 -6.62
N ARG A 20 18.72 -6.71 -7.44
CA ARG A 20 19.14 -5.34 -7.07
C ARG A 20 18.07 -4.55 -6.33
N LEU A 21 16.80 -4.94 -6.43
CA LEU A 21 15.66 -4.20 -5.87
C LEU A 21 15.75 -3.99 -4.36
N SER A 22 16.07 -5.05 -3.61
CA SER A 22 16.16 -4.97 -2.15
C SER A 22 17.26 -4.00 -1.69
N ALA A 23 18.43 -4.06 -2.33
CA ALA A 23 19.56 -3.18 -2.01
C ALA A 23 19.28 -1.72 -2.41
N LEU A 24 18.63 -1.50 -3.55
CA LEU A 24 18.19 -0.18 -3.98
C LEU A 24 17.25 0.45 -2.94
N ARG A 25 16.20 -0.29 -2.57
CA ARG A 25 15.18 0.16 -1.60
C ARG A 25 15.80 0.60 -0.28
N GLN A 26 16.72 -0.20 0.26
CA GLN A 26 17.43 0.13 1.51
C GLN A 26 18.28 1.39 1.41
N ARG A 27 18.92 1.62 0.25
CA ARG A 27 19.78 2.80 0.04
C ARG A 27 18.95 4.08 -0.07
N VAL A 28 17.85 4.05 -0.82
CA VAL A 28 16.95 5.20 -0.97
C VAL A 28 16.26 5.51 0.35
N ASP A 29 15.77 4.50 1.09
CA ASP A 29 15.16 4.70 2.41
C ASP A 29 16.13 5.36 3.40
N ARG A 30 17.37 4.84 3.48
CA ARG A 30 18.39 5.38 4.38
C ARG A 30 18.74 6.83 4.04
N TRP A 31 18.85 7.15 2.75
CA TRP A 31 19.15 8.51 2.30
C TRP A 31 18.00 9.47 2.65
N LEU A 32 16.76 9.12 2.32
CA LEU A 32 15.58 9.92 2.67
C LEU A 32 15.40 10.08 4.19
N ALA A 33 15.69 9.03 4.96
CA ALA A 33 15.67 9.08 6.43
C ALA A 33 16.72 10.04 6.98
N GLY A 34 17.92 10.07 6.39
CA GLY A 34 18.97 11.02 6.74
C GLY A 34 18.58 12.49 6.47
N LEU A 35 17.65 12.72 5.55
CA LEU A 35 17.10 14.05 5.22
C LEU A 35 15.84 14.40 6.02
N GLY A 36 15.38 13.52 6.92
CA GLY A 36 14.23 13.77 7.77
C GLY A 36 12.87 13.63 7.08
N VAL A 37 12.80 13.01 5.90
CA VAL A 37 11.52 12.69 5.25
C VAL A 37 10.75 11.71 6.13
N GLU A 38 9.47 11.94 6.39
CA GLU A 38 8.66 11.11 7.29
C GLU A 38 8.56 9.65 6.83
N GLN A 39 8.48 8.72 7.78
CA GLN A 39 8.49 7.28 7.46
C GLN A 39 7.38 6.87 6.49
N ASP A 40 6.18 7.42 6.65
CA ASP A 40 5.04 7.15 5.78
C ASP A 40 5.31 7.64 4.34
N ASP A 41 5.82 8.87 4.20
CA ASP A 41 6.20 9.47 2.92
C ASP A 41 7.32 8.69 2.24
N ARG A 42 8.34 8.25 3.01
CA ARG A 42 9.41 7.38 2.49
C ARG A 42 8.85 6.06 1.98
N TYR A 43 7.96 5.43 2.75
CA TYR A 43 7.39 4.13 2.40
C TYR A 43 6.59 4.21 1.09
N ASP A 44 5.73 5.23 0.97
CA ASP A 44 4.92 5.48 -0.22
C ASP A 44 5.78 5.71 -1.47
N LEU A 45 6.77 6.59 -1.36
CA LEU A 45 7.71 6.84 -2.44
C LEU A 45 8.50 5.57 -2.82
N LEU A 46 8.99 4.80 -1.85
CA LEU A 46 9.74 3.57 -2.11
C LEU A 46 8.90 2.50 -2.80
N MET A 47 7.59 2.44 -2.53
CA MET A 47 6.68 1.55 -3.25
C MET A 47 6.60 1.95 -4.73
N ALA A 48 6.36 3.24 -5.00
CA ALA A 48 6.29 3.73 -6.38
C ALA A 48 7.63 3.52 -7.13
N VAL A 49 8.76 3.77 -6.46
CA VAL A 49 10.10 3.54 -7.02
C VAL A 49 10.32 2.05 -7.31
N ASN A 50 9.95 1.16 -6.38
CA ASN A 50 10.09 -0.29 -6.59
C ASN A 50 9.31 -0.76 -7.81
N GLU A 51 8.13 -0.18 -8.03
CA GLU A 51 7.27 -0.56 -9.13
C GLU A 51 7.73 0.02 -10.47
N ALA A 52 8.25 1.25 -10.48
CA ALA A 52 8.92 1.81 -11.66
C ALA A 52 10.13 0.96 -12.07
N VAL A 53 10.97 0.56 -11.11
CA VAL A 53 12.18 -0.23 -11.37
C VAL A 53 11.85 -1.66 -11.79
N SER A 54 10.88 -2.31 -11.15
CA SER A 54 10.40 -3.64 -11.54
C SER A 54 9.86 -3.62 -12.97
N ASN A 55 9.09 -2.59 -13.33
CA ASN A 55 8.62 -2.39 -14.70
C ASN A 55 9.78 -2.30 -15.71
N SER A 56 10.84 -1.55 -15.41
CA SER A 56 12.03 -1.49 -16.27
C SER A 56 12.70 -2.87 -16.41
N ILE A 57 12.88 -3.60 -15.30
CA ILE A 57 13.50 -4.93 -15.30
C ILE A 57 12.69 -5.94 -16.12
N GLU A 58 11.36 -5.93 -15.97
CA GLU A 58 10.48 -6.93 -16.58
C GLU A 58 10.15 -6.62 -18.05
N HIS A 59 10.14 -5.34 -18.44
CA HIS A 59 9.54 -4.91 -19.71
C HIS A 59 10.46 -4.12 -20.63
N ALA A 60 11.55 -3.52 -20.13
CA ALA A 60 12.43 -2.72 -20.98
C ALA A 60 13.40 -3.58 -21.82
N TYR A 61 13.79 -4.74 -21.30
CA TYR A 61 14.82 -5.59 -21.91
C TYR A 61 14.26 -6.97 -22.33
N PRO A 62 14.80 -7.59 -23.40
CA PRO A 62 14.54 -9.00 -23.69
C PRO A 62 15.08 -9.91 -22.58
N PRO A 63 14.45 -11.07 -22.30
CA PRO A 63 14.96 -12.02 -21.31
C PRO A 63 16.41 -12.41 -21.61
N GLY A 64 17.28 -12.33 -20.60
CA GLY A 64 18.70 -12.66 -20.72
C GLY A 64 19.57 -11.60 -21.42
N SER A 65 19.00 -10.46 -21.85
CA SER A 65 19.79 -9.35 -22.38
C SER A 65 20.31 -8.46 -21.25
N PRO A 66 21.56 -7.96 -21.34
CA PRO A 66 22.05 -6.96 -20.41
C PRO A 66 21.28 -5.65 -20.57
N GLY A 67 20.97 -5.01 -19.44
CA GLY A 67 20.33 -3.71 -19.37
C GLY A 67 20.68 -3.02 -18.06
N SER A 68 20.48 -1.71 -17.97
CA SER A 68 20.70 -0.95 -16.74
C SER A 68 19.47 -0.13 -16.38
N VAL A 69 19.29 0.10 -15.08
CA VAL A 69 18.28 1.03 -14.58
C VAL A 69 19.02 2.15 -13.84
N ARG A 70 18.67 3.39 -14.18
CA ARG A 70 19.18 4.61 -13.56
C ARG A 70 18.10 5.19 -12.67
N VAL A 71 18.45 5.50 -11.43
CA VAL A 71 17.56 6.12 -10.45
C VAL A 71 18.21 7.37 -9.90
N GLU A 72 17.52 8.50 -10.01
CA GLU A 72 17.94 9.79 -9.47
C GLU A 72 16.85 10.34 -8.56
N ALA A 73 17.22 10.77 -7.36
CA ALA A 73 16.29 11.32 -6.38
C ALA A 73 16.78 12.68 -5.90
N THR A 74 15.85 13.61 -5.70
CA THR A 74 16.13 14.97 -5.23
C THR A 74 15.10 15.36 -4.17
N VAL A 75 15.55 15.95 -3.06
CA VAL A 75 14.67 16.56 -2.03
C VAL A 75 14.79 18.07 -2.11
N GLU A 76 13.75 18.71 -2.61
CA GLU A 76 13.65 20.16 -2.73
C GLU A 76 13.58 20.85 -1.36
N PRO A 77 13.97 22.14 -1.27
CA PRO A 77 13.91 22.90 -0.02
C PRO A 77 12.51 22.97 0.62
N ASP A 78 11.45 22.89 -0.19
CA ASP A 78 10.04 22.87 0.26
C ASP A 78 9.59 21.50 0.80
N GLY A 79 10.47 20.50 0.79
CA GLY A 79 10.19 19.13 1.23
C GLY A 79 9.66 18.21 0.14
N ARG A 80 9.45 18.71 -1.07
CA ARG A 80 9.05 17.88 -2.21
C ARG A 80 10.18 16.92 -2.58
N VAL A 81 9.84 15.66 -2.79
CA VAL A 81 10.75 14.63 -3.27
C VAL A 81 10.42 14.32 -4.72
N ARG A 82 11.42 14.41 -5.59
CA ARG A 82 11.33 14.03 -7.00
C ARG A 82 12.25 12.85 -7.26
N VAL A 83 11.72 11.76 -7.81
CA VAL A 83 12.49 10.59 -8.23
C VAL A 83 12.31 10.34 -9.72
N VAL A 84 13.40 10.10 -10.42
CA VAL A 84 13.43 9.71 -11.83
C VAL A 84 13.95 8.28 -11.92
N VAL A 85 13.22 7.42 -12.60
CA VAL A 85 13.64 6.07 -12.96
C VAL A 85 13.72 6.02 -14.47
N ALA A 86 14.90 5.69 -15.01
CA ALA A 86 15.15 5.63 -16.44
C ALA A 86 15.80 4.31 -16.83
N ASP A 87 15.42 3.81 -18.01
CA ASP A 87 16.06 2.70 -18.70
C ASP A 87 16.30 3.07 -20.16
N ASP A 88 17.25 2.38 -20.78
CA ASP A 88 17.58 2.51 -22.21
C ASP A 88 16.93 1.38 -23.05
N GLY A 89 15.99 0.66 -22.44
CA GLY A 89 15.33 -0.47 -23.08
C GLY A 89 14.15 -0.02 -23.93
N ARG A 90 13.75 -0.88 -24.87
CA ARG A 90 12.53 -0.64 -25.63
C ARG A 90 11.37 -1.24 -24.84
N TRP A 91 10.45 -0.41 -24.37
CA TRP A 91 9.27 -0.90 -23.67
C TRP A 91 8.52 -1.95 -24.49
N ARG A 92 8.54 -3.20 -24.05
CA ARG A 92 7.88 -4.32 -24.71
C ARG A 92 6.50 -4.49 -24.11
N VAL A 93 5.47 -4.22 -24.89
CA VAL A 93 4.10 -4.55 -24.53
C VAL A 93 3.95 -6.09 -24.59
N PRO A 94 3.69 -6.79 -23.47
CA PRO A 94 3.47 -8.25 -23.48
C PRO A 94 2.23 -8.59 -24.33
N PRO A 95 2.02 -9.82 -24.83
CA PRO A 95 0.78 -10.17 -25.55
C PRO A 95 -0.49 -9.94 -24.70
N PRO A 96 -1.66 -9.65 -25.30
CA PRO A 96 -2.92 -9.57 -24.56
C PRO A 96 -3.24 -10.92 -23.91
N GLY A 97 -3.43 -10.95 -22.58
CA GLY A 97 -3.76 -12.18 -21.84
C GLY A 97 -2.93 -12.42 -20.56
N LEU A 98 -1.82 -11.69 -20.36
CA LEU A 98 -0.94 -11.78 -19.17
C LEU A 98 -1.03 -10.51 -18.29
N SER A 99 -2.20 -9.88 -18.19
CA SER A 99 -2.29 -8.47 -17.80
C SER A 99 -2.28 -8.21 -16.27
N SER A 100 -1.08 -8.23 -15.67
CA SER A 100 -0.71 -7.33 -14.55
C SER A 100 -0.64 -5.85 -14.98
N ARG A 101 -0.76 -5.61 -16.31
CA ARG A 101 -0.69 -4.39 -17.15
C ARG A 101 -1.28 -3.07 -16.64
N GLY A 102 -2.02 -3.06 -15.55
CA GLY A 102 -2.60 -1.84 -14.95
C GLY A 102 -2.25 -1.64 -13.48
N ARG A 103 -1.75 -2.68 -12.80
CA ARG A 103 -1.53 -2.67 -11.35
C ARG A 103 -0.33 -1.83 -10.98
N GLY A 104 0.82 -2.02 -11.63
CA GLY A 104 2.04 -1.28 -11.29
C GLY A 104 1.90 0.23 -11.48
N LEU A 105 1.29 0.67 -12.60
CA LEU A 105 1.05 2.09 -12.86
C LEU A 105 -0.04 2.68 -11.93
N LEU A 106 -1.06 1.88 -11.59
CA LEU A 106 -2.06 2.27 -10.60
C LEU A 106 -1.43 2.42 -9.21
N LEU A 107 -0.59 1.46 -8.79
CA LEU A 107 0.14 1.50 -7.53
C LEU A 107 1.03 2.74 -7.46
N MET A 108 1.80 3.05 -8.51
CA MET A 108 2.59 4.28 -8.56
C MET A 108 1.72 5.53 -8.41
N ARG A 109 0.62 5.66 -9.17
CA ARG A 109 -0.29 6.81 -9.12
C ARG A 109 -1.02 6.96 -7.79
N GLU A 110 -1.21 5.86 -7.07
CA GLU A 110 -1.83 5.87 -5.75
C GLU A 110 -0.81 6.11 -4.62
N SER A 111 0.49 6.01 -4.90
CA SER A 111 1.57 6.11 -3.90
C SER A 111 2.28 7.47 -3.93
N VAL A 112 2.18 8.25 -5.00
CA VAL A 112 2.79 9.59 -5.09
C VAL A 112 1.79 10.59 -5.67
N ASP A 113 2.01 11.88 -5.44
CA ASP A 113 1.09 12.92 -5.89
C ASP A 113 1.10 13.08 -7.42
N GLU A 114 2.25 12.83 -8.06
CA GLU A 114 2.40 12.94 -9.51
C GLU A 114 3.23 11.79 -10.10
N VAL A 115 2.77 11.27 -11.24
CA VAL A 115 3.51 10.29 -12.06
C VAL A 115 3.52 10.78 -13.50
N LEU A 116 4.70 11.12 -14.00
CA LEU A 116 4.94 11.40 -15.42
C LEU A 116 5.64 10.21 -16.06
N LEU A 117 5.16 9.80 -17.22
CA LEU A 117 5.70 8.66 -17.94
C LEU A 117 6.02 9.09 -19.36
N ASP A 118 7.30 9.07 -19.70
CA ASP A 118 7.79 9.27 -21.06
C ASP A 118 8.33 7.95 -21.61
N ARG A 119 7.91 7.62 -22.83
CA ARG A 119 8.33 6.40 -23.54
C ARG A 119 8.82 6.80 -24.91
N SER A 120 10.08 6.53 -25.17
CA SER A 120 10.71 6.77 -26.46
C SER A 120 11.30 5.47 -27.04
N PRO A 121 11.64 5.44 -28.33
CA PRO A 121 12.39 4.32 -28.90
C PRO A 121 13.75 4.07 -28.22
N GLY A 122 14.31 5.07 -27.53
CA GLY A 122 15.59 5.00 -26.84
C GLY A 122 15.50 4.67 -25.34
N GLY A 123 14.31 4.44 -24.79
CA GLY A 123 14.16 4.22 -23.35
C GLY A 123 12.81 4.61 -22.78
N THR A 124 12.55 4.17 -21.55
CA THR A 124 11.44 4.66 -20.72
C THR A 124 11.96 5.52 -19.58
N THR A 125 11.26 6.62 -19.28
CA THR A 125 11.51 7.45 -18.10
C THR A 125 10.23 7.63 -17.31
N VAL A 126 10.29 7.32 -16.02
CA VAL A 126 9.23 7.55 -15.04
C VAL A 126 9.69 8.63 -14.07
N VAL A 127 8.90 9.68 -13.90
CA VAL A 127 9.11 10.71 -12.88
C VAL A 127 8.02 10.58 -11.82
N LEU A 128 8.43 10.48 -10.57
CA LEU A 128 7.58 10.36 -9.39
C LEU A 128 7.77 11.61 -8.53
N VAL A 129 6.69 12.24 -8.09
CA VAL A 129 6.75 13.43 -7.24
C VAL A 129 5.88 13.23 -6.00
N LEU A 130 6.49 13.38 -4.84
CA LEU A 130 5.82 13.42 -3.54
C LEU A 130 5.98 14.81 -2.93
N SER A 131 4.90 15.43 -2.50
CA SER A 131 4.87 16.76 -1.87
C SER A 131 5.06 16.58 -0.37
N GLY A 132 6.09 17.19 0.21
CA GLY A 132 6.45 16.99 1.62
C GLY A 132 5.35 17.44 2.59
N ARG A 133 4.86 16.51 3.41
CA ARG A 133 3.90 16.79 4.49
C ARG A 133 4.64 16.73 5.85
N HIS A 134 5.26 17.82 6.31
CA HIS A 134 5.97 17.87 7.62
C HIS A 134 4.95 17.91 8.80
N SER A 135 5.13 17.37 10.03
CA SER A 135 6.30 17.07 10.91
C SER A 135 5.88 16.16 12.14
N PRO A 136 6.71 15.80 13.17
CA PRO A 136 7.06 14.42 13.59
C PRO A 136 6.54 13.92 14.97
N GLY A 137 6.46 12.59 15.14
CA GLY A 137 6.75 11.89 16.42
C GLY A 137 5.76 10.84 16.97
N THR A 138 6.21 9.57 17.08
CA THR A 138 5.63 8.35 17.73
C THR A 138 5.10 7.29 16.75
N THR A 139 5.57 6.02 16.81
CA THR A 139 5.07 4.88 15.99
C THR A 139 3.67 4.45 16.44
N ARG A 140 2.71 5.26 16.02
CA ARG A 140 1.29 5.01 15.87
C ARG A 140 1.07 5.29 14.39
N LEU A 141 0.55 4.35 13.60
CA LEU A 141 0.06 4.68 12.26
C LEU A 141 -1.24 5.47 12.45
N ALA A 142 -1.10 6.74 12.84
CA ALA A 142 -2.17 7.72 12.86
C ALA A 142 -2.43 8.08 11.40
N VAL A 143 -3.20 7.23 10.75
CA VAL A 143 -3.75 7.53 9.44
C VAL A 143 -4.74 8.66 9.71
N GLY A 144 -4.36 9.93 9.57
CA GLY A 144 -5.23 11.09 9.85
C GLY A 144 -5.74 11.23 11.29
N ALA A 145 -6.17 12.42 11.68
CA ALA A 145 -6.51 12.79 13.07
C ALA A 145 -7.62 11.95 13.77
N HIS A 146 -8.19 10.92 13.14
CA HIS A 146 -9.34 10.16 13.66
C HIS A 146 -9.33 8.64 13.41
N GLN A 147 -8.32 8.06 12.73
CA GLN A 147 -8.28 6.61 12.50
C GLN A 147 -6.93 5.97 12.80
N GLU A 148 -6.99 4.83 13.50
CA GLU A 148 -5.82 4.08 13.97
C GLU A 148 -5.87 2.65 13.41
N VAL A 149 -4.76 2.19 12.83
CA VAL A 149 -4.59 0.81 12.36
C VAL A 149 -3.57 0.11 13.24
N VAL A 150 -4.01 -0.94 13.93
CA VAL A 150 -3.18 -1.74 14.84
C VAL A 150 -2.93 -3.10 14.21
N VAL A 151 -1.65 -3.45 14.00
CA VAL A 151 -1.25 -4.74 13.44
C VAL A 151 -0.75 -5.66 14.55
N ARG A 152 -1.20 -6.91 14.54
CA ARG A 152 -0.75 -7.96 15.46
C ARG A 152 -0.30 -9.18 14.66
N GLU A 153 0.98 -9.51 14.76
CA GLU A 153 1.52 -10.72 14.16
C GLU A 153 1.04 -11.97 14.91
N ARG A 154 0.69 -13.02 14.17
CA ARG A 154 0.28 -14.32 14.69
C ARG A 154 1.08 -15.41 13.99
N ALA A 155 1.08 -16.62 14.56
CA ALA A 155 1.76 -17.75 13.95
C ALA A 155 1.11 -18.11 12.59
N GLY A 156 1.75 -17.68 11.50
CA GLY A 156 1.33 -17.99 10.12
C GLY A 156 0.25 -17.07 9.53
N TRP A 157 -0.18 -16.02 10.24
CA TRP A 157 -1.16 -15.05 9.75
C TRP A 157 -1.03 -13.71 10.49
N VAL A 158 -1.74 -12.68 10.04
CA VAL A 158 -1.73 -11.35 10.69
C VAL A 158 -3.15 -10.86 10.98
N GLU A 159 -3.31 -10.21 12.14
CA GLU A 159 -4.55 -9.53 12.52
C GLU A 159 -4.36 -8.02 12.38
N VAL A 160 -5.26 -7.34 11.66
CA VAL A 160 -5.26 -5.90 11.47
C VAL A 160 -6.54 -5.32 12.03
N VAL A 161 -6.43 -4.57 13.12
CA VAL A 161 -7.57 -3.90 13.76
C VAL A 161 -7.65 -2.48 13.23
N VAL A 162 -8.82 -2.11 12.70
CA VAL A 162 -9.09 -0.76 12.19
C VAL A 162 -10.03 -0.04 13.16
N ARG A 163 -9.59 1.10 13.68
CA ARG A 163 -10.29 1.89 14.69
C ARG A 163 -10.64 3.26 14.14
N GLY A 164 -11.83 3.74 14.46
CA GLY A 164 -12.31 5.06 14.05
C GLY A 164 -12.82 5.13 12.61
N ASP A 165 -13.07 6.35 12.13
CA ASP A 165 -13.66 6.60 10.82
C ASP A 165 -12.66 6.41 9.68
N VAL A 166 -13.04 5.69 8.62
CA VAL A 166 -12.23 5.57 7.40
C VAL A 166 -12.96 6.25 6.23
N PRO A 167 -12.92 7.60 6.14
CA PRO A 167 -13.44 8.32 4.99
C PRO A 167 -12.63 7.97 3.73
N VAL A 168 -13.15 8.32 2.55
CA VAL A 168 -12.50 8.01 1.25
C VAL A 168 -11.00 8.34 1.21
N ARG A 169 -10.60 9.50 1.75
CA ARG A 169 -9.20 9.94 1.81
C ARG A 169 -8.29 9.05 2.68
N ALA A 170 -8.85 8.34 3.65
CA ALA A 170 -8.12 7.49 4.58
C ALA A 170 -7.94 6.05 4.06
N GLY A 171 -8.73 5.65 3.05
CA GLY A 171 -8.70 4.32 2.47
C GLY A 171 -7.29 3.88 2.04
N PRO A 172 -6.57 4.66 1.20
CA PRO A 172 -5.25 4.26 0.71
C PRO A 172 -4.27 3.87 1.82
N ALA A 173 -4.24 4.61 2.92
CA ALA A 173 -3.37 4.33 4.06
C ALA A 173 -3.81 3.11 4.89
N VAL A 174 -5.12 2.87 5.04
CA VAL A 174 -5.64 1.63 5.67
C VAL A 174 -5.30 0.41 4.80
N ARG A 175 -5.57 0.49 3.49
CA ARG A 175 -5.19 -0.55 2.52
C ARG A 175 -3.70 -0.87 2.61
N ARG A 176 -2.86 0.18 2.65
CA ARG A 176 -1.40 0.06 2.76
C ARG A 176 -1.01 -0.72 3.99
N ALA A 177 -1.46 -0.29 5.17
CA ALA A 177 -1.17 -0.97 6.43
C ALA A 177 -1.56 -2.46 6.39
N ILE A 178 -2.72 -2.80 5.80
CA ILE A 178 -3.17 -4.18 5.63
C ILE A 178 -2.24 -4.97 4.69
N LEU A 179 -1.91 -4.43 3.52
CA LEU A 179 -1.03 -5.10 2.55
C LEU A 179 0.40 -5.26 3.06
N THR A 180 0.94 -4.28 3.78
CA THR A 180 2.26 -4.38 4.41
C THR A 180 2.28 -5.52 5.42
N ALA A 181 1.28 -5.57 6.31
CA ALA A 181 1.15 -6.65 7.29
C ALA A 181 1.00 -8.03 6.61
N ALA A 182 0.21 -8.10 5.54
CA ALA A 182 -0.02 -9.30 4.75
C ALA A 182 1.13 -9.64 3.78
N ARG A 183 2.24 -8.89 3.80
CA ARG A 183 3.38 -9.04 2.87
C ARG A 183 2.94 -9.10 1.40
N GLY A 184 2.12 -8.13 1.00
CA GLY A 184 1.56 -8.03 -0.35
C GLY A 184 0.44 -9.03 -0.66
N GLY A 185 -0.09 -9.72 0.36
CA GLY A 185 -1.13 -10.76 0.21
C GLY A 185 -0.62 -12.18 0.38
N ALA A 186 0.70 -12.41 0.47
CA ALA A 186 1.29 -13.73 0.65
C ALA A 186 1.03 -14.34 2.05
N VAL A 187 0.70 -13.51 3.04
CA VAL A 187 0.34 -13.94 4.39
C VAL A 187 -1.16 -13.77 4.60
N PRO A 188 -1.88 -14.81 5.06
CA PRO A 188 -3.30 -14.70 5.39
C PRO A 188 -3.56 -13.56 6.39
N VAL A 189 -4.62 -12.78 6.15
CA VAL A 189 -4.94 -11.59 6.96
C VAL A 189 -6.37 -11.63 7.46
N VAL A 190 -6.54 -11.27 8.73
CA VAL A 190 -7.83 -11.03 9.38
C VAL A 190 -7.94 -9.53 9.65
N VAL A 191 -8.94 -8.88 9.06
CA VAL A 191 -9.24 -7.46 9.33
C VAL A 191 -10.37 -7.38 10.35
N ASP A 192 -10.12 -6.76 11.49
CA ASP A 192 -11.05 -6.60 12.59
C ASP A 192 -11.62 -5.18 12.61
N LEU A 193 -12.94 -5.08 12.44
CA LEU A 193 -13.69 -3.84 12.30
C LEU A 193 -14.62 -3.57 13.48
N ARG A 194 -14.43 -4.24 14.63
CA ARG A 194 -15.28 -4.07 15.81
C ARG A 194 -15.22 -2.67 16.41
N GLU A 195 -14.13 -1.96 16.18
CA GLU A 195 -13.88 -0.61 16.68
C GLU A 195 -13.96 0.44 15.55
N LEU A 196 -14.54 0.07 14.39
CA LEU A 196 -14.71 0.99 13.27
C LEU A 196 -15.75 2.06 13.59
N GLY A 197 -15.48 3.30 13.16
CA GLY A 197 -16.44 4.40 13.20
C GLY A 197 -17.56 4.27 12.16
N ASP A 198 -18.38 5.30 12.05
CA ASP A 198 -19.57 5.30 11.20
C ASP A 198 -19.26 5.49 9.71
N ARG A 199 -18.12 6.11 9.37
CA ARG A 199 -17.71 6.30 7.96
C ARG A 199 -16.77 5.21 7.50
N ALA A 200 -17.21 4.38 6.55
CA ALA A 200 -16.45 3.23 6.04
C ALA A 200 -16.15 3.29 4.54
N ASP A 201 -16.47 4.38 3.83
CA ASP A 201 -16.39 4.46 2.37
C ASP A 201 -14.96 4.21 1.84
N GLY A 202 -13.95 4.70 2.56
CA GLY A 202 -12.55 4.46 2.25
C GLY A 202 -12.13 3.02 2.54
N LEU A 203 -12.64 2.43 3.61
CA LEU A 203 -12.36 1.04 3.99
C LEU A 203 -12.94 0.05 2.97
N VAL A 204 -14.17 0.27 2.50
CA VAL A 204 -14.80 -0.56 1.46
C VAL A 204 -13.91 -0.66 0.22
N ARG A 205 -13.43 0.49 -0.28
CA ARG A 205 -12.52 0.53 -1.44
C ARG A 205 -11.20 -0.18 -1.16
N SER A 206 -10.68 0.01 0.06
CA SER A 206 -9.44 -0.62 0.52
C SER A 206 -9.53 -2.14 0.53
N LEU A 207 -10.59 -2.68 1.14
CA LEU A 207 -10.77 -4.12 1.29
C LEU A 207 -10.93 -4.83 -0.05
N ARG A 208 -11.56 -4.21 -1.06
CA ARG A 208 -11.59 -4.78 -2.42
C ARG A 208 -10.20 -4.96 -3.02
N ALA A 209 -9.35 -3.95 -2.87
CA ALA A 209 -7.98 -4.01 -3.36
C ALA A 209 -7.15 -5.05 -2.60
N VAL A 210 -7.30 -5.12 -1.27
CA VAL A 210 -6.64 -6.14 -0.44
C VAL A 210 -7.12 -7.55 -0.83
N ALA A 211 -8.42 -7.75 -1.01
CA ALA A 211 -9.01 -9.02 -1.40
C ALA A 211 -8.48 -9.50 -2.76
N SER A 212 -8.36 -8.58 -3.73
CA SER A 212 -7.78 -8.90 -5.03
C SER A 212 -6.32 -9.33 -4.93
N ALA A 213 -5.49 -8.63 -4.15
CA ALA A 213 -4.08 -8.99 -3.96
C ALA A 213 -3.92 -10.35 -3.23
N ALA A 214 -4.74 -10.60 -2.21
CA ALA A 214 -4.76 -11.89 -1.51
C ALA A 214 -5.15 -13.04 -2.45
N ALA A 215 -6.20 -12.87 -3.24
CA ALA A 215 -6.66 -13.88 -4.19
C ALA A 215 -5.59 -14.23 -5.24
N GLU A 216 -4.85 -13.24 -5.73
CA GLU A 216 -3.72 -13.47 -6.64
C GLU A 216 -2.55 -14.20 -5.99
N ALA A 217 -2.30 -13.93 -4.71
CA ALA A 217 -1.31 -14.65 -3.91
C ALA A 217 -1.80 -16.04 -3.45
N GLY A 218 -3.03 -16.44 -3.81
CA GLY A 218 -3.63 -17.71 -3.39
C GLY A 218 -4.07 -17.75 -1.92
N THR A 219 -4.19 -16.59 -1.26
CA THR A 219 -4.70 -16.48 0.11
C THR A 219 -6.09 -15.85 0.12
N ARG A 220 -6.74 -15.82 1.30
CA ARG A 220 -8.03 -15.13 1.49
C ARG A 220 -7.94 -14.12 2.62
N VAL A 221 -8.75 -13.07 2.48
CA VAL A 221 -8.96 -12.05 3.51
C VAL A 221 -10.18 -12.44 4.32
N VAL A 222 -10.02 -12.51 5.64
CA VAL A 222 -11.14 -12.66 6.56
C VAL A 222 -11.46 -11.29 7.14
N VAL A 223 -12.73 -10.90 7.15
CA VAL A 223 -13.17 -9.64 7.76
C VAL A 223 -14.11 -9.95 8.91
N ARG A 224 -13.80 -9.44 10.11
CA ARG A 224 -14.63 -9.55 11.30
C ARG A 224 -15.36 -8.24 11.52
N ALA A 225 -16.69 -8.27 11.40
CA ALA A 225 -17.53 -7.10 11.65
C ALA A 225 -18.71 -7.48 12.55
N PRO A 226 -19.12 -6.61 13.51
CA PRO A 226 -20.31 -6.85 14.32
C PRO A 226 -21.55 -7.05 13.45
N GLU A 227 -22.33 -8.09 13.73
CA GLU A 227 -23.59 -8.34 13.00
C GLU A 227 -24.55 -7.17 13.15
N GLY A 228 -25.13 -6.71 12.05
CA GLY A 228 -26.00 -5.54 12.05
C GLY A 228 -25.28 -4.21 12.33
N GLY A 229 -23.95 -4.17 12.44
CA GLY A 229 -23.16 -2.93 12.56
C GLY A 229 -23.08 -2.12 11.27
N SER A 230 -22.70 -0.84 11.36
CA SER A 230 -22.49 0.05 10.21
C SER A 230 -21.47 -0.52 9.21
N ALA A 231 -20.34 -1.03 9.72
CA ALA A 231 -19.31 -1.71 8.94
C ALA A 231 -19.86 -2.91 8.16
N HIS A 232 -20.57 -3.81 8.83
CA HIS A 232 -21.15 -5.00 8.20
C HIS A 232 -22.14 -4.62 7.09
N ARG A 233 -23.05 -3.66 7.36
CA ARG A 233 -23.99 -3.17 6.34
C ARG A 233 -23.29 -2.53 5.15
N ALA A 234 -22.26 -1.73 5.38
CA ALA A 234 -21.50 -1.08 4.30
C ALA A 234 -20.79 -2.12 3.41
N LEU A 235 -20.23 -3.17 3.99
CA LEU A 235 -19.57 -4.25 3.25
C LEU A 235 -20.56 -5.05 2.40
N VAL A 236 -21.72 -5.40 2.96
CA VAL A 236 -22.77 -6.11 2.23
C VAL A 236 -23.37 -5.23 1.13
N ALA A 237 -23.75 -3.98 1.46
CA ALA A 237 -24.35 -3.06 0.49
C ALA A 237 -23.42 -2.72 -0.68
N SER A 238 -22.11 -2.72 -0.42
CA SER A 238 -21.12 -2.49 -1.47
C SER A 238 -20.75 -3.76 -2.22
N GLY A 239 -21.09 -4.97 -1.75
CA GLY A 239 -20.74 -6.26 -2.34
C GLY A 239 -19.32 -6.74 -2.03
N VAL A 240 -18.70 -6.25 -0.95
CA VAL A 240 -17.35 -6.66 -0.52
C VAL A 240 -17.36 -8.04 0.14
N ASP A 241 -18.47 -8.39 0.79
CA ASP A 241 -18.76 -9.72 1.34
C ASP A 241 -18.63 -10.86 0.32
N GLN A 242 -18.72 -10.56 -0.97
CA GLN A 242 -18.55 -11.55 -2.05
C GLN A 242 -17.08 -11.85 -2.38
N VAL A 243 -16.15 -10.99 -1.95
CA VAL A 243 -14.71 -11.11 -2.27
C VAL A 243 -13.85 -11.33 -1.03
N VAL A 244 -14.43 -11.24 0.17
CA VAL A 244 -13.76 -11.56 1.44
C VAL A 244 -14.60 -12.55 2.23
N ASP A 245 -13.97 -13.28 3.14
CA ASP A 245 -14.71 -14.08 4.12
C ASP A 245 -15.23 -13.18 5.24
N LEU A 246 -16.44 -12.65 5.06
CA LEU A 246 -17.09 -11.83 6.09
C LEU A 246 -17.65 -12.73 7.20
N VAL A 247 -17.12 -12.56 8.42
CA VAL A 247 -17.55 -13.30 9.60
C VAL A 247 -18.23 -12.35 10.58
N GLY A 248 -19.47 -12.67 10.93
CA GLY A 248 -20.20 -12.01 11.99
C GLY A 248 -19.54 -12.25 13.34
N HIS A 249 -19.35 -11.19 14.13
CA HIS A 249 -18.91 -11.32 15.52
C HIS A 249 -20.01 -10.83 16.45
N ALA A 250 -20.47 -11.70 17.35
CA ALA A 250 -21.30 -11.28 18.46
C ALA A 250 -20.47 -10.36 19.38
N SER A 251 -20.97 -9.16 19.67
CA SER A 251 -20.33 -8.27 20.65
C SER A 251 -20.12 -9.04 21.97
N PRO A 252 -18.93 -8.95 22.61
CA PRO A 252 -18.74 -9.51 23.95
C PRO A 252 -19.54 -8.66 24.94
N GLY A 253 -20.84 -8.94 25.08
CA GLY A 253 -21.72 -8.15 25.94
C GLY A 253 -23.21 -8.17 25.61
N HIS A 254 -23.80 -9.32 25.29
CA HIS A 254 -25.23 -9.52 25.56
C HIS A 254 -25.50 -11.00 25.83
N ARG A 255 -25.42 -11.41 27.11
CA ARG A 255 -26.18 -12.59 27.53
C ARG A 255 -27.65 -12.21 27.34
N PRO A 256 -28.45 -12.94 26.53
CA PRO A 256 -29.88 -12.74 26.54
C PRO A 256 -30.35 -12.97 27.99
N ALA A 257 -31.11 -12.01 28.53
CA ALA A 257 -31.69 -12.15 29.86
C ALA A 257 -32.46 -13.48 29.93
N PRO A 258 -32.32 -14.28 31.00
CA PRO A 258 -33.09 -15.51 31.13
C PRO A 258 -34.58 -15.14 31.09
N ARG A 259 -35.33 -15.82 30.21
CA ARG A 259 -36.79 -15.68 30.16
C ARG A 259 -37.35 -15.97 31.56
N PRO A 260 -38.28 -15.16 32.09
CA PRO A 260 -38.95 -15.50 33.34
C PRO A 260 -39.70 -16.82 33.13
N PRO A 261 -39.76 -17.69 34.16
CA PRO A 261 -40.50 -18.94 34.06
C PRO A 261 -41.96 -18.61 33.75
N THR A 262 -42.47 -19.21 32.67
CA THR A 262 -43.90 -19.31 32.41
C THR A 262 -44.51 -20.10 33.56
N GLY A 263 -45.08 -19.38 34.53
CA GLY A 263 -45.92 -19.95 35.56
C GLY A 263 -47.23 -20.38 34.91
N GLU A 264 -47.36 -21.67 34.63
CA GLU A 264 -48.67 -22.30 34.44
C GLU A 264 -49.40 -22.28 35.79
N ARG A 265 -50.59 -21.69 35.79
CA ARG A 265 -51.67 -21.94 36.76
C ARG A 265 -52.86 -22.46 35.97
#